data_AF-A0A0Q4PIL7-F1
#
_entry.id   AF-A0A0Q4PIL7-F1
#
_cell.length_a   1.000
_cell.length_b   1.000
_cell.length_c   1.000
_cell.angle_alpha   90.00
_cell.angle_beta   90.00
_cell.angle_gamma   90.00
#
_symmetry.space_group_name_H-M   'P 1'
#
loop_
_entity.id
_entity.type
_entity.pdbx_description
1 polymer ?
#
loop_
_entity_poly.entity_id
_entity_poly.type
_entity_poly.pdbx_seq_one_letter_code
_entity_poly.pdbx_strand_id
1 'polypeptide(L)'
;MTVVQATLILSALVLPASLSAQARYEGAGATQELDCDGGTATIQGAGNTIRVTGRCSALVIEGASNRVQADLAPKGSIRISGASNTVTYRTADGSKARINVAGAGNRVSVAK
;
A
#
# COMPACT_ATOMS: atom_id res chain seq x y z
N MET A 1 -44.69 -39.49 -24.59
CA MET A 1 -45.04 -38.52 -23.53
C MET A 1 -44.04 -38.73 -22.39
N THR A 2 -42.77 -38.34 -22.57
CA THR A 2 -42.13 -37.07 -22.09
C THR A 2 -42.29 -36.84 -20.59
N VAL A 3 -41.20 -36.92 -19.82
CA VAL A 3 -40.64 -35.76 -19.09
C VAL A 3 -39.13 -35.97 -18.92
N VAL A 4 -38.32 -35.13 -19.56
CA VAL A 4 -36.86 -35.01 -19.37
C VAL A 4 -36.64 -34.07 -18.20
N GLN A 5 -36.01 -34.55 -17.12
CA GLN A 5 -35.63 -33.70 -15.99
C GLN A 5 -34.44 -32.81 -16.37
N ALA A 6 -34.69 -31.51 -16.50
CA ALA A 6 -33.66 -30.50 -16.67
C ALA A 6 -33.16 -30.03 -15.30
N THR A 7 -32.03 -30.56 -14.85
CA THR A 7 -31.29 -30.02 -13.70
C THR A 7 -30.56 -28.75 -14.10
N LEU A 8 -31.05 -27.60 -13.64
CA LEU A 8 -30.37 -26.30 -13.74
C LEU A 8 -29.14 -26.33 -12.82
N ILE A 9 -27.95 -26.45 -13.42
CA ILE A 9 -26.68 -26.27 -12.72
C ILE A 9 -26.47 -24.76 -12.61
N LEU A 10 -26.65 -24.20 -11.41
CA LEU A 10 -26.33 -22.81 -11.11
C LEU A 10 -24.79 -22.70 -11.05
N SER A 11 -24.15 -22.48 -12.18
CA SER A 11 -22.73 -22.15 -12.25
C SER A 11 -22.52 -20.76 -11.68
N ALA A 12 -22.16 -20.69 -10.40
CA ALA A 12 -21.62 -19.47 -9.80
C ALA A 12 -20.29 -19.15 -10.50
N LEU A 13 -20.31 -18.16 -11.38
CA LEU A 13 -19.10 -17.57 -11.95
C LEU A 13 -18.34 -16.91 -10.81
N VAL A 14 -17.37 -17.63 -10.22
CA VAL A 14 -16.42 -17.07 -9.28
C VAL A 14 -15.53 -16.13 -10.09
N LEU A 15 -15.89 -14.85 -10.13
CA LEU A 15 -15.00 -13.81 -10.61
C LEU A 15 -13.74 -13.88 -9.73
N PRO A 16 -12.53 -14.02 -10.29
CA PRO A 16 -11.34 -13.75 -9.51
C PRO A 16 -11.41 -12.26 -9.16
N ALA A 17 -11.88 -11.95 -7.95
CA ALA A 17 -11.68 -10.64 -7.38
C ALA A 17 -10.16 -10.48 -7.33
N SER A 18 -9.61 -9.74 -8.27
CA SER A 18 -8.25 -9.24 -8.17
C SER A 18 -8.27 -8.27 -6.99
N LEU A 19 -8.23 -8.80 -5.77
CA LEU A 19 -7.93 -8.02 -4.58
C LEU A 19 -6.54 -7.48 -4.87
N SER A 20 -6.46 -6.21 -5.26
CA SER A 20 -5.21 -5.49 -5.12
C SER A 20 -4.73 -5.77 -3.70
N ALA A 21 -3.57 -6.41 -3.55
CA ALA A 21 -3.03 -6.73 -2.23
C ALA A 21 -2.90 -5.41 -1.46
N GLN A 22 -3.71 -5.24 -0.42
CA GLN A 22 -3.76 -4.02 0.36
C GLN A 22 -3.16 -4.33 1.72
N ALA A 23 -1.94 -3.85 1.92
CA ALA A 23 -1.28 -3.87 3.20
C ALA A 23 -1.77 -2.66 4.00
N ARG A 24 -2.23 -2.87 5.24
CA ARG A 24 -2.65 -1.78 6.11
C ARG A 24 -2.09 -1.95 7.51
N TYR A 25 -1.53 -0.87 8.03
CA TYR A 25 -1.19 -0.72 9.43
C TYR A 25 -1.95 0.48 10.01
N GLU A 26 -2.51 0.31 11.21
CA GLU A 26 -3.18 1.36 11.97
C GLU A 26 -2.76 1.28 13.44
N GLY A 27 -2.26 2.38 13.99
CA GLY A 27 -1.82 2.43 15.38
C GLY A 27 -0.86 3.57 15.67
N ALA A 28 -0.25 3.55 16.86
CA ALA A 28 0.69 4.57 17.27
C ALA A 28 1.91 3.99 17.99
N GLY A 29 3.07 4.62 17.80
CA GLY A 29 4.30 4.29 18.53
C GLY A 29 4.88 2.90 18.28
N ALA A 30 4.44 2.18 17.25
CA ALA A 30 4.93 0.83 16.98
C ALA A 30 6.07 0.79 15.97
N THR A 31 6.82 -0.31 15.99
CA THR A 31 7.77 -0.68 14.94
C THR A 31 7.30 -1.95 14.28
N GLN A 32 7.04 -1.91 12.97
CA GLN A 32 6.50 -3.05 12.23
C GLN A 32 7.06 -3.16 10.80
N GLU A 33 6.93 -4.34 10.22
CA GLU A 33 7.15 -4.59 8.80
C GLU A 33 5.81 -4.89 8.12
N LEU A 34 5.63 -4.34 6.92
CA LEU A 34 4.39 -4.40 6.16
C LEU A 34 4.70 -4.79 4.70
N ASP A 35 4.29 -5.99 4.30
CA ASP A 35 4.42 -6.47 2.93
C ASP A 35 3.13 -6.19 2.15
N CYS A 36 3.25 -5.50 1.02
CA CYS A 36 2.13 -5.12 0.17
C CYS A 36 1.92 -6.02 -1.05
N ASP A 37 2.79 -7.00 -1.28
CA ASP A 37 2.68 -7.95 -2.41
C ASP A 37 2.34 -7.25 -3.76
N GLY A 38 3.11 -6.20 -4.09
CA GLY A 38 2.96 -5.40 -5.30
C GLY A 38 1.82 -4.36 -5.29
N GLY A 39 0.92 -4.46 -4.31
CA GLY A 39 -0.23 -3.57 -4.20
C GLY A 39 0.04 -2.29 -3.40
N THR A 40 -0.95 -1.86 -2.61
CA THR A 40 -0.90 -0.59 -1.88
C THR A 40 -0.61 -0.81 -0.41
N ALA A 41 0.38 -0.11 0.13
CA ALA A 41 0.64 -0.04 1.55
C ALA A 41 0.00 1.22 2.16
N THR A 42 -0.81 1.07 3.20
CA THR A 42 -1.45 2.17 3.92
C THR A 42 -1.01 2.18 5.38
N ILE A 43 -0.51 3.32 5.85
CA ILE A 43 -0.06 3.51 7.23
C ILE A 43 -0.87 4.64 7.85
N GLN A 44 -1.61 4.30 8.90
CA GLN A 44 -2.47 5.22 9.64
C GLN A 44 -2.03 5.37 11.10
N GLY A 45 -2.03 6.62 11.57
CA GLY A 45 -1.77 6.98 12.97
C GLY A 45 -0.47 7.76 13.15
N ALA A 46 0.19 7.62 14.30
CA ALA A 46 1.27 8.54 14.67
C ALA A 46 2.48 7.90 15.35
N GLY A 47 3.66 8.45 15.09
CA GLY A 47 4.90 8.04 15.76
C GLY A 47 5.35 6.62 15.43
N ASN A 48 4.88 6.03 14.32
CA ASN A 48 5.23 4.67 13.94
C ASN A 48 6.54 4.61 13.15
N THR A 49 7.29 3.52 13.29
CA THR A 49 8.46 3.19 12.46
C THR A 49 8.13 1.96 11.61
N ILE A 50 7.82 2.16 10.33
CA ILE A 50 7.33 1.08 9.46
C ILE A 50 8.32 0.80 8.33
N ARG A 51 8.64 -0.48 8.14
CA ARG A 51 9.33 -0.97 6.94
C ARG A 51 8.31 -1.53 5.97
N VAL A 52 8.25 -1.01 4.76
CA VAL A 52 7.33 -1.45 3.72
C VAL A 52 8.11 -2.22 2.64
N THR A 53 7.69 -3.45 2.37
CA THR A 53 8.31 -4.37 1.42
C THR A 53 7.29 -4.84 0.39
N GLY A 54 7.72 -5.63 -0.60
CA GLY A 54 6.82 -6.19 -1.62
C GLY A 54 6.68 -5.35 -2.90
N ARG A 55 7.59 -4.41 -3.18
CA ARG A 55 7.56 -3.58 -4.40
C ARG A 55 6.22 -2.87 -4.59
N CYS A 56 5.78 -2.10 -3.61
CA CYS A 56 4.43 -1.52 -3.63
C CYS A 56 4.24 -0.57 -4.80
N SER A 57 3.10 -0.69 -5.47
CA SER A 57 2.65 0.26 -6.49
C SER A 57 2.29 1.62 -5.88
N ALA A 58 1.83 1.62 -4.63
CA ALA A 58 1.52 2.85 -3.90
C ALA A 58 1.82 2.75 -2.40
N LEU A 59 2.24 3.86 -1.82
CA LEU A 59 2.37 4.08 -0.38
C LEU A 59 1.49 5.25 0.03
N VAL A 60 0.59 5.02 0.98
CA VAL A 60 -0.31 6.02 1.55
C VAL A 60 -0.01 6.15 3.03
N ILE A 61 0.27 7.36 3.49
CA ILE A 61 0.53 7.66 4.90
C ILE A 61 -0.46 8.72 5.36
N GLU A 62 -1.20 8.42 6.41
CA GLU A 62 -2.20 9.30 7.00
C GLU A 62 -1.91 9.45 8.50
N GLY A 63 -1.57 10.67 8.91
CA GLY A 63 -1.26 10.99 10.30
C GLY A 63 0.07 11.73 10.45
N ALA A 64 0.73 11.56 11.60
CA ALA A 64 1.83 12.45 11.98
C ALA A 64 3.06 11.75 12.58
N SER A 65 4.24 12.33 12.35
CA SER A 65 5.51 11.87 12.95
C SER A 65 5.85 10.40 12.67
N ASN A 66 5.36 9.84 11.55
CA ASN A 66 5.72 8.48 11.15
C ASN A 66 7.07 8.46 10.43
N ARG A 67 7.86 7.42 10.66
CA ARG A 67 9.13 7.14 9.96
C ARG A 67 8.94 5.89 9.10
N VAL A 68 8.98 6.05 7.79
CA VAL A 68 8.68 4.96 6.85
C VAL A 68 9.86 4.70 5.93
N GLN A 69 10.25 3.44 5.80
CA GLN A 69 11.21 2.96 4.81
C GLN A 69 10.49 2.06 3.82
N ALA A 70 10.42 2.42 2.55
CA ALA A 70 9.60 1.70 1.57
C ALA A 70 10.38 1.19 0.35
N ASP A 71 10.09 -0.04 -0.05
CA ASP A 71 10.46 -0.63 -1.34
C ASP A 71 9.28 -0.50 -2.31
N LEU A 72 9.42 0.35 -3.32
CA LEU A 72 8.37 0.66 -4.28
C LEU A 72 8.63 0.00 -5.64
N ALA A 73 7.55 -0.32 -6.34
CA ALA A 73 7.61 -0.68 -7.75
C ALA A 73 8.13 0.50 -8.60
N PRO A 74 8.69 0.21 -9.78
CA PRO A 74 8.98 1.21 -10.79
C PRO A 74 7.78 2.12 -11.04
N LYS A 75 8.00 3.44 -11.07
CA LYS A 75 6.94 4.45 -11.25
C LYS A 75 5.82 4.40 -10.19
N GLY A 76 6.09 3.83 -9.01
CA GLY A 76 5.17 3.83 -7.88
C GLY A 76 4.81 5.24 -7.39
N SER A 77 3.85 5.30 -6.48
CA SER A 77 3.36 6.57 -5.92
C SER A 77 3.46 6.62 -4.40
N ILE A 78 3.69 7.82 -3.88
CA ILE A 78 3.70 8.12 -2.44
C ILE A 78 2.70 9.25 -2.21
N ARG A 79 1.72 9.00 -1.36
CA ARG A 79 0.76 10.00 -0.88
C ARG A 79 0.90 10.15 0.62
N ILE A 80 1.09 11.39 1.08
CA ILE A 80 1.19 11.71 2.50
C ILE A 80 0.10 12.72 2.84
N SER A 81 -0.67 12.45 3.88
CA SER A 81 -1.66 13.34 4.46
C SER A 81 -1.37 13.51 5.95
N GLY A 82 -0.98 14.71 6.37
CA GLY A 82 -0.69 15.03 7.76
C GLY A 82 0.65 15.75 7.94
N ALA A 83 1.34 15.55 9.06
CA ALA A 83 2.46 16.41 9.45
C ALA A 83 3.69 15.67 9.95
N SER A 84 4.88 16.24 9.67
CA SER A 84 6.17 15.78 10.22
C SER A 84 6.51 14.31 9.93
N ASN A 85 5.96 13.72 8.85
CA ASN A 85 6.30 12.35 8.46
C ASN A 85 7.65 12.34 7.73
N THR A 86 8.48 11.33 8.00
CA THR A 86 9.76 11.09 7.31
C THR A 86 9.66 9.81 6.50
N VAL A 87 9.76 9.92 5.18
CA VAL A 87 9.69 8.79 4.26
C VAL A 87 10.98 8.67 3.49
N THR A 88 11.59 7.49 3.57
CA THR A 88 12.71 7.10 2.72
C THR A 88 12.23 5.98 1.82
N TYR A 89 12.38 6.12 0.51
CA TYR A 89 11.94 5.09 -0.43
C TYR A 89 13.03 4.71 -1.42
N ARG A 90 12.94 3.50 -1.97
CA ARG A 90 13.76 3.04 -3.09
C ARG A 90 12.89 2.34 -4.11
N THR A 91 13.37 2.30 -5.35
CA THR A 91 12.74 1.59 -6.46
C THR A 91 13.79 0.67 -7.08
N ALA A 92 13.36 -0.50 -7.54
CA ALA A 92 14.29 -1.51 -8.07
C ALA A 92 15.10 -1.03 -9.29
N ASP A 93 14.54 -0.10 -10.06
CA ASP A 93 15.12 0.48 -11.27
C ASP A 93 15.70 1.90 -11.05
N GLY A 94 15.69 2.40 -9.81
CA GLY A 94 16.13 3.77 -9.49
C GLY A 94 15.21 4.87 -10.01
N SER A 95 14.03 4.51 -10.53
CA SER A 95 13.04 5.48 -10.99
C SER A 95 12.49 6.33 -9.84
N LYS A 96 12.19 7.60 -10.12
CA LYS A 96 11.55 8.48 -9.13
C LYS A 96 10.08 8.12 -8.98
N ALA A 97 9.63 7.96 -7.74
CA ALA A 97 8.21 7.80 -7.42
C ALA A 97 7.46 9.13 -7.63
N ARG A 98 6.16 9.04 -7.90
CA ARG A 98 5.27 10.22 -7.90
C ARG A 98 4.95 10.58 -6.46
N ILE A 99 5.28 11.79 -6.03
CA ILE A 99 5.12 12.21 -4.64
C ILE A 99 4.00 13.25 -4.56
N ASN A 100 3.00 13.00 -3.71
CA ASN A 100 1.96 13.95 -3.36
C ASN A 100 1.92 14.12 -1.84
N VAL A 101 2.07 15.34 -1.36
CA VAL A 101 2.15 15.65 0.07
C VAL A 101 1.13 16.72 0.41
N ALA A 102 0.26 16.40 1.37
CA ALA A 102 -0.70 17.31 1.98
C ALA A 102 -0.38 17.48 3.47
N GLY A 103 -0.31 18.73 3.92
CA GLY A 103 0.08 19.11 5.28
C GLY A 103 1.52 19.63 5.38
N ALA A 104 2.08 19.72 6.59
CA ALA A 104 3.30 20.49 6.86
C ALA A 104 4.44 19.66 7.46
N GLY A 105 5.69 20.01 7.14
CA GLY A 105 6.88 19.41 7.75
C GLY A 105 7.19 17.96 7.31
N ASN A 106 6.49 17.43 6.32
CA ASN A 106 6.80 16.10 5.78
C ASN A 106 8.10 16.14 4.96
N ARG A 107 8.94 15.11 5.12
CA ARG A 107 10.19 14.93 4.39
C ARG A 107 10.14 13.61 3.63
N VAL A 108 10.41 13.67 2.32
CA VAL A 108 10.50 12.49 1.46
C VAL A 108 11.86 12.47 0.78
N SER A 109 12.58 11.37 0.90
CA SER A 109 13.93 11.19 0.35
C SER A 109 14.05 9.84 -0.35
N VAL A 110 14.92 9.77 -1.35
CA VAL A 110 15.29 8.50 -1.99
C VAL A 110 16.42 7.86 -1.18
N ALA A 111 16.34 6.57 -0.89
CA ALA A 111 17.46 5.80 -0.35
C ALA A 111 18.55 5.70 -1.43
N LYS A 112 19.79 5.95 -1.04
CA LYS A 112 20.94 5.87 -1.95
C LYS A 112 21.34 4.42 -2.21
#